data_AF-A0A3C0TXJ7-F1
#
_entry.id   AF-A0A3C0TXJ7-F1
#
_cell.length_a   1.000
_cell.length_b   1.000
_cell.length_c   1.000
_cell.angle_alpha   90.00
_cell.angle_beta   90.00
_cell.angle_gamma   90.00
#
_symmetry.space_group_name_H-M   'P 1'
#
loop_
_entity.id
_entity.type
_entity.pdbx_description
1 polymer ?
#
loop_
_entity_poly.entity_id
_entity_poly.type
_entity_poly.pdbx_seq_one_letter_code
_entity_poly.pdbx_strand_id
1 'polypeptide(L)' 'MAAETTRRRHVELNRIDAALKRLEDDEFGDCVTCGNPIGPERLALDPATPFCIHHAK' A
#
# COMPACT_ATOMS: atom_id res chain seq x y z
N MET A 1 7.58 0.78 27.67
CA MET A 1 6.68 -0.11 26.90
C MET A 1 5.52 0.64 26.22
N ALA A 2 4.91 1.68 26.82
CA ALA A 2 3.78 2.40 26.21
C ALA A 2 4.07 3.15 24.87
N ALA A 3 5.29 3.68 24.68
CA ALA A 3 5.62 4.47 23.48
C ALA A 3 5.71 3.64 22.18
N GLU A 4 6.10 2.38 22.27
CA GLU A 4 6.26 1.47 21.12
C GLU A 4 4.90 1.11 20.50
N THR A 5 3.87 0.90 21.34
CA THR A 5 2.50 0.62 20.87
C THR A 5 1.92 1.80 20.09
N THR A 6 2.13 3.04 20.56
CA THR A 6 1.67 4.25 19.87
C THR A 6 2.40 4.46 18.53
N ARG A 7 3.69 4.11 18.47
CA ARG A 7 4.50 4.20 17.24
C ARG A 7 4.01 3.21 16.18
N ARG A 8 3.75 1.95 16.57
CA ARG A 8 3.18 0.93 15.67
C ARG A 8 1.81 1.36 15.13
N ARG A 9 0.94 1.92 15.98
CA ARG A 9 -0.36 2.43 15.55
C ARG A 9 -0.25 3.55 14.51
N HIS A 10 0.68 4.49 14.68
CA HIS A 10 0.91 5.55 13.68
C HIS A 10 1.43 5.01 12.35
N VAL A 11 2.30 4.00 12.36
CA VAL A 11 2.79 3.37 11.12
C VAL A 11 1.65 2.69 10.36
N GLU A 12 0.76 2.00 11.07
CA GLU A 12 -0.42 1.38 10.45
C GLU A 12 -1.39 2.43 9.89
N LEU A 13 -1.64 3.53 10.62
CA LEU A 13 -2.46 4.63 10.11
C LEU A 13 -1.86 5.24 8.82
N ASN A 14 -0.55 5.52 8.81
CA ASN A 14 0.12 6.06 7.64
C ASN A 14 0.05 5.11 6.43
N ARG A 15 0.04 3.79 6.65
CA ARG A 15 -0.12 2.79 5.59
C ARG A 15 -1.53 2.83 4.99
N ILE A 16 -2.54 2.97 5.84
CA ILE A 16 -3.94 3.10 5.42
C ILE A 16 -4.14 4.41 4.66
N ASP A 17 -3.65 5.53 5.19
CA ASP A 17 -3.74 6.84 4.55
C ASP A 17 -3.05 6.85 3.17
N ALA A 18 -1.88 6.21 3.05
CA ALA A 18 -1.19 6.08 1.78
C ALA A 18 -1.96 5.22 0.77
N ALA A 19 -2.67 4.19 1.22
CA ALA A 19 -3.51 3.37 0.34
C ALA A 19 -4.76 4.14 -0.11
N LEU A 20 -5.41 4.87 0.80
CA LEU A 20 -6.56 5.74 0.49
C LEU A 20 -6.17 6.84 -0.49
N LYS A 21 -5.02 7.48 -0.29
CA LYS A 21 -4.54 8.52 -1.20
C LYS A 21 -4.32 8.02 -2.62
N ARG A 22 -3.80 6.80 -2.82
CA ARG A 22 -3.68 6.21 -4.18
C ARG A 22 -5.03 5.93 -4.84
N LEU A 23 -6.04 5.61 -4.02
CA LEU A 23 -7.43 5.48 -4.46
C LEU A 23 -8.01 6.82 -4.94
N GLU A 24 -7.65 7.91 -4.26
CA GLU A 24 -8.05 9.27 -4.67
C GLU A 24 -7.27 9.79 -5.89
N ASP A 25 -5.99 9.46 -5.97
CA ASP A 25 -5.08 9.89 -7.04
C ASP A 25 -5.27 9.09 -8.36
N ASP A 26 -6.23 8.16 -8.41
CA ASP A 26 -6.51 7.23 -9.54
C ASP A 26 -5.30 6.34 -9.93
N GLU A 27 -4.28 6.29 -9.08
CA GLU A 27 -3.10 5.41 -9.18
C GLU A 27 -3.35 4.05 -8.49
N PHE A 28 -4.61 3.77 -8.15
CA PHE A 28 -4.97 2.52 -7.50
C PHE A 28 -4.82 1.35 -8.47
N GLY A 29 -3.93 0.43 -8.09
CA GLY A 29 -3.57 -0.66 -8.97
C GLY A 29 -2.38 -0.38 -9.84
N ASP A 30 -1.63 0.71 -9.63
CA ASP A 30 -0.32 0.93 -10.24
C ASP A 30 0.83 0.79 -9.24
N CYS A 31 1.94 0.25 -9.71
CA CYS A 31 3.11 0.04 -8.87
C CYS A 31 3.84 1.37 -8.61
N VAL A 32 3.99 1.76 -7.34
CA VAL A 32 4.69 3.00 -6.96
C VAL A 32 6.18 3.03 -7.32
N THR A 33 6.77 1.89 -7.70
CA THR A 33 8.18 1.80 -8.08
C THR A 33 8.40 1.90 -9.59
N CYS A 34 7.57 1.22 -10.39
CA CYS A 34 7.77 1.15 -11.83
C CYS A 34 6.64 1.76 -12.65
N GLY A 35 5.55 2.20 -12.02
CA GLY A 35 4.36 2.76 -12.67
C GLY A 35 3.57 1.77 -13.52
N ASN A 36 3.85 0.46 -13.40
CA ASN A 36 3.13 -0.56 -14.16
C ASN A 36 1.87 -1.00 -13.41
N PRO A 37 0.83 -1.41 -14.14
CA PRO A 37 -0.38 -1.97 -13.52
C PRO A 37 -0.05 -3.24 -12.72
N ILE A 38 -0.59 -3.29 -11.52
CA ILE A 38 -0.58 -4.41 -10.60
C ILE A 38 -1.61 -5.42 -11.09
N GLY A 39 -1.18 -6.68 -11.24
CA GLY A 39 -2.07 -7.74 -11.70
C GLY A 39 -3.31 -7.88 -10.81
N PRO A 40 -4.50 -8.14 -11.39
CA PRO A 40 -5.77 -8.19 -10.65
C PRO A 40 -5.79 -9.27 -9.57
N GLU A 41 -5.09 -10.39 -9.77
CA GLU A 41 -4.94 -11.46 -8.76
C GLU A 41 -4.24 -10.97 -7.48
N ARG A 42 -3.30 -10.02 -7.62
CA ARG A 42 -2.61 -9.43 -6.47
C ARG A 42 -3.48 -8.43 -5.74
N LEU A 43 -4.21 -7.58 -6.47
CA LEU A 43 -5.15 -6.64 -5.87
C LEU A 43 -6.31 -7.39 -5.18
N ALA A 44 -6.71 -8.55 -5.68
CA ALA A 44 -7.67 -9.42 -5.02
C ALA A 44 -7.14 -10.03 -3.72
N LEU A 45 -5.83 -10.31 -3.64
CA LEU A 45 -5.18 -10.83 -2.43
C LEU A 45 -4.90 -9.73 -1.41
N ASP A 46 -4.36 -8.60 -1.86
CA ASP A 46 -4.03 -7.42 -1.06
C ASP A 46 -4.27 -6.14 -1.88
N PRO A 47 -5.43 -5.48 -1.71
CA PRO A 47 -5.75 -4.25 -2.42
C PRO A 47 -4.91 -3.06 -1.95
N ALA A 48 -4.25 -3.13 -0.78
CA ALA A 48 -3.39 -2.06 -0.29
C ALA A 48 -1.94 -2.19 -0.79
N THR A 49 -1.64 -3.20 -1.61
CA THR A 49 -0.28 -3.46 -2.09
C THR A 49 0.21 -2.31 -2.98
N PRO A 50 1.30 -1.60 -2.62
CA PRO A 50 1.86 -0.54 -3.47
C PRO A 50 2.62 -1.09 -4.68
N PHE A 51 2.88 -2.40 -4.72
CA PHE A 51 3.93 -2.97 -5.54
C PHE A 51 3.40 -4.09 -6.43
N CYS A 52 3.88 -4.12 -7.67
CA CYS A 52 3.65 -5.24 -8.57
C CYS A 52 4.44 -6.48 -8.13
N ILE A 53 4.18 -7.63 -8.77
CA ILE A 53 4.82 -8.91 -8.45
C ILE A 53 6.35 -8.86 -8.50
N HIS A 54 6.92 -7.97 -9.32
CA HIS A 54 8.36 -7.81 -9.46
C HIS A 54 9.01 -6.99 -8.33
N HIS A 55 8.25 -6.10 -7.67
CA HIS A 55 8.77 -5.16 -6.66
C HIS A 55 8.23 -5.44 -5.25
N ALA A 56 7.31 -6.39 -5.09
CA ALA A 56 6.82 -6.85 -3.80
C ALA A 56 7.88 -7.75 -3.14
N LYS A 57 8.84 -7.14 -2.47
CA LYS A 57 9.87 -7.82 -1.69
C LYS A 57 9.59 -7.72 -0.19
#